data_AF-A0A8T4HHK3-F1
#
_entry.id   AF-A0A8T4HHK3-F1
#
_cell.length_a   1.000
_cell.length_b   1.000
_cell.length_c   1.000
_cell.angle_alpha   90.00
_cell.angle_beta   90.00
_cell.angle_gamma   90.00
#
_symmetry.space_group_name_H-M   'P 1'
#
loop_
_entity.id
_entity.type
_entity.pdbx_description
1 polymer ?
#
loop_
_entity_poly.entity_id
_entity_poly.type
_entity_poly.pdbx_seq_one_letter_code
_entity_poly.pdbx_strand_id
1 'polypeptide(L)'
;MIDSCATLHTWASPGTEGTLWEEAPLHTAPQAHTPRQPEAPQSQHGSYSSSYSSGDPRIGWIAAVDSLSATAPVLLQRRDGILPAVAAALSIRGETLTCTGSKGERPPTHHHLVQDFLDTLTTERRSRQTGRCPEAVLLSRYLTATEAARAEKRGGRKAARNARGGKGTVGKASRTGKATKPLTLSEAKRALKHAKLTARRIREDGDPLHGSYAPPCRSCGALLAHFGVRAVDPAQESAQ
;
A
#
# COMPACT_ATOMS: atom_id res chain seq x y z
N MET A 1 -23.76 -16.67 -32.20
CA MET A 1 -25.12 -17.00 -31.74
C MET A 1 -24.96 -17.53 -30.33
N ILE A 2 -25.31 -16.71 -29.35
CA ILE A 2 -26.47 -16.93 -28.45
C ILE A 2 -26.17 -18.16 -27.58
N ASP A 3 -26.15 -18.19 -26.26
CA ASP A 3 -26.41 -17.29 -25.13
C ASP A 3 -26.25 -18.21 -23.89
N SER A 4 -26.54 -17.73 -22.68
CA SER A 4 -26.63 -18.47 -21.40
C SER A 4 -25.40 -18.36 -20.51
N CYS A 5 -25.33 -17.41 -19.56
CA CYS A 5 -26.26 -17.05 -18.47
C CYS A 5 -26.09 -17.96 -17.24
N ALA A 6 -25.57 -17.33 -16.19
CA ALA A 6 -25.89 -17.46 -14.77
C ALA A 6 -26.12 -18.85 -14.17
N THR A 7 -25.19 -19.27 -13.30
CA THR A 7 -25.55 -20.04 -12.11
C THR A 7 -25.19 -19.22 -10.88
N LEU A 8 -26.18 -18.48 -10.39
CA LEU A 8 -26.23 -17.96 -9.03
C LEU A 8 -26.39 -19.15 -8.08
N HIS A 9 -25.41 -19.42 -7.23
CA HIS A 9 -25.66 -20.26 -6.07
C HIS A 9 -26.29 -19.42 -4.98
N THR A 10 -27.59 -19.65 -4.85
CA THR A 10 -28.48 -19.23 -3.78
C THR A 10 -27.87 -19.58 -2.42
N TRP A 11 -27.81 -18.61 -1.52
CA TRP A 11 -27.58 -18.88 -0.10
C TRP A 11 -28.93 -19.21 0.53
N ALA A 12 -29.02 -20.37 1.17
CA ALA A 12 -30.19 -20.81 1.89
C ALA A 12 -30.14 -20.28 3.33
N SER A 13 -31.17 -19.54 3.73
CA SER A 13 -31.47 -19.32 5.14
C SER A 13 -32.23 -20.53 5.70
N PRO A 14 -31.96 -20.92 6.95
CA PRO A 14 -32.99 -21.47 7.81
C PRO A 14 -33.38 -20.46 8.90
N GLY A 15 -34.68 -20.23 9.02
CA GLY A 15 -35.30 -19.41 10.05
C GLY A 15 -35.57 -20.17 11.35
N THR A 16 -35.63 -19.37 12.41
CA THR A 16 -36.59 -19.40 13.54
C THR A 16 -36.80 -20.69 14.31
N GLU A 17 -36.19 -20.77 15.50
CA GLU A 17 -36.77 -21.17 16.79
C GLU A 17 -35.95 -20.35 17.84
N GLY A 18 -36.47 -19.59 18.80
CA GLY A 18 -37.63 -19.82 19.65
C GLY A 18 -37.15 -19.81 21.11
N THR A 19 -37.07 -18.62 21.70
CA THR A 19 -37.44 -18.33 23.11
C THR A 19 -36.73 -19.10 24.24
N LEU A 20 -35.73 -18.48 24.88
CA LEU A 20 -35.60 -18.45 26.35
C LEU A 20 -34.54 -17.42 26.76
N TRP A 21 -34.92 -16.15 26.90
CA TRP A 21 -34.20 -15.25 27.80
C TRP A 21 -35.19 -14.83 28.87
N GLU A 22 -34.96 -15.40 30.04
CA GLU A 22 -35.75 -15.24 31.24
C GLU A 22 -35.48 -13.85 31.83
N GLU A 23 -36.57 -13.13 32.08
CA GLU A 23 -36.63 -11.87 32.80
C GLU A 23 -36.34 -12.09 34.29
N ALA A 24 -35.33 -11.42 34.86
CA ALA A 24 -35.25 -11.02 36.27
C ALA A 24 -33.99 -10.15 36.51
N PRO A 25 -33.91 -9.41 37.62
CA PRO A 25 -34.60 -8.17 37.90
C PRO A 25 -33.60 -7.00 38.02
N LEU A 26 -34.17 -5.81 38.13
CA LEU A 26 -33.51 -4.53 38.40
C LEU A 26 -32.45 -4.64 39.52
N HIS A 27 -31.18 -4.74 39.12
CA HIS A 27 -30.06 -4.47 40.00
C HIS A 27 -29.76 -2.98 39.97
N THR A 28 -30.19 -2.33 41.04
CA THR A 28 -29.74 -1.05 41.60
C THR A 28 -28.42 -0.55 41.00
N ALA A 29 -28.49 0.65 40.41
CA ALA A 29 -27.33 1.40 39.95
C ALA A 29 -26.25 1.47 41.05
N PRO A 30 -25.00 1.08 40.78
CA PRO A 30 -23.91 1.38 41.69
C PRO A 30 -23.73 2.89 41.74
N GLN A 31 -23.80 3.44 42.95
CA GLN A 31 -23.55 4.85 43.22
C GLN A 31 -22.18 5.24 42.62
N ALA A 32 -22.18 6.35 41.88
CA ALA A 32 -20.96 6.99 41.41
C ALA A 32 -20.11 7.37 42.63
N HIS A 33 -19.07 6.60 42.90
CA HIS A 33 -18.01 7.01 43.78
C HIS A 33 -17.23 8.09 43.03
N THR A 34 -17.46 9.35 43.39
CA THR A 34 -16.62 10.46 42.95
C THR A 34 -15.19 10.13 43.40
N PRO A 35 -14.21 10.00 42.49
CA PRO A 35 -12.83 9.85 42.92
C PRO A 35 -12.45 11.14 43.63
N ARG A 36 -12.32 11.05 44.96
CA ARG A 36 -11.77 12.11 45.80
C ARG A 36 -10.35 12.37 45.29
N GLN A 37 -10.14 13.52 44.64
CA GLN A 37 -8.81 13.92 44.22
C GLN A 37 -7.89 13.91 45.45
N PRO A 38 -6.72 13.25 45.39
CA PRO A 38 -5.69 13.52 46.38
C PRO A 38 -5.29 14.98 46.20
N GLU A 39 -5.52 15.76 47.25
CA GLU A 39 -5.02 17.12 47.39
C GLU A 39 -3.52 17.08 47.10
N ALA A 40 -3.10 17.76 46.02
CA ALA A 40 -1.70 17.85 45.66
C ALA A 40 -0.97 18.49 46.84
N PRO A 41 0.07 17.86 47.43
CA PRO A 41 0.89 18.55 48.39
C PRO A 41 1.44 19.79 47.68
N GLN A 42 1.19 20.96 48.27
CA GLN A 42 1.75 22.22 47.83
C GLN A 42 3.27 22.05 47.80
N SER A 43 3.79 21.76 46.61
CA SER A 43 5.22 21.70 46.35
C SER A 43 5.71 23.13 46.49
N GLN A 44 6.24 23.42 47.68
CA GLN A 44 7.08 24.57 47.93
C GLN A 44 8.10 24.60 46.80
N HIS A 45 8.03 25.63 45.95
CA HIS A 45 9.06 25.91 44.97
C HIS A 45 10.35 26.22 45.73
N GLY A 46 11.06 25.18 46.12
CA GLY A 46 12.44 25.27 46.53
C GLY A 46 13.20 25.85 45.36
N SER A 47 13.62 27.09 45.52
CA SER A 47 14.60 27.74 44.66
C SER A 47 15.91 26.96 44.75
N TYR A 48 16.02 25.86 44.02
CA TYR A 48 17.29 25.22 43.78
C TYR A 48 18.08 26.18 42.87
N SER A 49 19.13 26.74 43.43
CA SER A 49 20.03 27.66 42.75
C SER A 49 20.51 27.02 41.45
N SER A 50 20.23 27.73 40.36
CA SER A 50 20.56 27.40 38.98
C SER A 50 22.07 27.48 38.74
N SER A 51 22.84 26.51 39.26
CA SER A 51 24.27 26.39 38.98
C SER A 51 24.65 25.14 38.18
N TYR A 52 23.77 24.12 38.09
CA TYR A 52 23.95 22.98 37.17
C TYR A 52 23.39 23.21 35.76
N SER A 53 22.66 24.31 35.55
CA SER A 53 22.00 24.63 34.26
C SER A 53 22.96 25.07 33.14
N SER A 54 24.23 25.34 33.45
CA SER A 54 25.19 25.90 32.49
C SER A 54 25.76 24.85 31.51
N GLY A 55 25.59 23.55 31.79
CA GLY A 55 26.29 22.47 31.07
C GLY A 55 25.42 21.42 30.38
N ASP A 56 24.10 21.37 30.57
CA ASP A 56 23.26 20.36 29.89
C ASP A 56 22.88 20.85 28.47
N PRO A 57 23.43 20.26 27.40
CA PRO A 57 23.14 20.68 26.03
C PRO A 57 21.64 20.57 25.68
N ARG A 58 20.86 19.79 26.44
CA ARG A 58 19.42 19.64 26.22
C ARG A 58 18.62 20.88 26.62
N ILE A 59 19.13 21.74 27.51
CA ILE A 59 18.50 23.02 27.84
C ILE A 59 18.54 23.97 26.63
N GLY A 60 19.66 23.97 25.89
CA GLY A 60 19.79 24.72 24.64
C GLY A 60 18.84 24.21 23.55
N TRP A 61 18.59 22.90 23.48
CA TRP A 61 17.60 22.32 22.57
C TRP A 61 16.17 22.72 22.91
N ILE A 62 15.81 22.79 24.20
CA ILE A 62 14.48 23.19 24.65
C ILE A 62 14.25 24.69 24.37
N ALA A 63 15.20 25.56 24.71
CA ALA A 63 15.10 26.99 24.45
C ALA A 63 15.02 27.32 22.94
N ALA A 64 15.77 26.58 22.12
CA ALA A 64 15.63 26.65 20.66
C ALA A 64 14.27 26.11 20.18
N VAL A 65 13.79 24.99 20.73
CA VAL A 65 12.47 24.41 20.42
C VAL A 65 11.32 25.33 20.80
N ASP A 66 11.41 26.07 21.92
CA ASP A 66 10.39 27.03 22.32
C ASP A 66 10.33 28.21 21.34
N SER A 67 11.51 28.65 20.87
CA SER A 67 11.63 29.68 19.84
C SER A 67 11.13 29.21 18.46
N LEU A 68 11.33 27.94 18.10
CA LEU A 68 10.80 27.34 16.87
C LEU A 68 9.31 26.93 16.99
N SER A 69 8.81 26.61 18.18
CA SER A 69 7.40 26.24 18.44
C SER A 69 6.46 27.43 18.28
N ALA A 70 6.96 28.65 18.45
CA ALA A 70 6.23 29.88 18.15
C ALA A 70 5.78 29.98 16.68
N THR A 71 6.36 29.17 15.79
CA THR A 71 5.86 28.96 14.43
C THR A 71 5.87 27.48 14.11
N ALA A 72 4.92 26.73 14.70
CA ALA A 72 4.70 25.34 14.37
C ALA A 72 4.64 25.18 12.82
N PRO A 73 5.48 24.32 12.21
CA PRO A 73 5.52 24.19 10.77
C PRO A 73 4.17 23.70 10.25
N VAL A 74 3.70 24.31 9.16
CA VAL A 74 2.43 23.94 8.54
C VAL A 74 2.45 22.45 8.20
N LEU A 75 1.49 21.70 8.73
CA LEU A 75 1.31 20.29 8.44
C LEU A 75 0.85 20.13 6.99
N LEU A 76 1.80 20.01 6.06
CA LEU A 76 1.50 19.83 4.64
C LEU A 76 0.82 18.47 4.34
N GLN A 77 0.96 17.49 5.24
CA GLN A 77 0.41 16.16 5.04
C GLN A 77 -0.07 15.55 6.37
N ARG A 78 -1.30 15.03 6.40
CA ARG A 78 -1.77 14.21 7.54
C ARG A 78 -0.90 12.97 7.70
N ARG A 79 -0.67 12.56 8.94
CA ARG A 79 0.01 11.31 9.26
C ARG A 79 -0.88 10.15 8.79
N ASP A 80 -0.57 9.62 7.62
CA ASP A 80 -1.12 8.34 7.18
C ASP A 80 -0.67 7.27 8.19
N GLY A 81 -1.62 6.44 8.65
CA GLY A 81 -1.36 5.41 9.66
C GLY A 81 -0.25 4.43 9.27
N ILE A 82 0.09 3.52 10.18
CA ILE A 82 1.19 2.55 10.03
C ILE A 82 1.08 1.74 8.71
N LEU A 83 -0.14 1.57 8.19
CA LEU A 83 -0.43 0.92 6.91
C LEU A 83 -1.25 1.83 5.99
N PRO A 84 -1.10 1.72 4.66
CA PRO A 84 -1.98 2.41 3.72
C PRO A 84 -3.36 1.75 3.76
N ALA A 85 -4.32 2.38 4.43
CA ALA A 85 -5.73 1.99 4.45
C ALA A 85 -6.41 2.40 3.13
N VAL A 86 -5.95 1.78 2.04
CA VAL A 86 -6.31 2.12 0.66
C VAL A 86 -6.45 0.83 -0.16
N ALA A 87 -7.50 0.75 -0.97
CA ALA A 87 -7.67 -0.24 -2.03
C ALA A 87 -7.38 0.43 -3.37
N ALA A 88 -6.66 -0.24 -4.27
CA ALA A 88 -6.40 0.25 -5.61
C ALA A 88 -6.76 -0.77 -6.68
N ALA A 89 -7.04 -0.24 -7.88
CA ALA A 89 -7.27 -0.99 -9.10
C ALA A 89 -6.35 -0.44 -10.20
N LEU A 90 -5.62 -1.33 -10.87
CA LEU A 90 -4.78 -1.07 -12.02
C LEU A 90 -5.46 -1.66 -13.25
N SER A 91 -5.87 -0.81 -14.18
CA SER A 91 -6.55 -1.20 -15.43
C SER A 91 -5.62 -1.03 -16.63
N ILE A 92 -5.43 -2.12 -17.39
CA ILE A 92 -4.50 -2.19 -18.51
C ILE A 92 -5.11 -3.06 -19.61
N ARG A 93 -5.38 -2.50 -20.80
CA ARG A 93 -5.85 -3.26 -21.99
C ARG A 93 -7.05 -4.19 -21.72
N GLY A 94 -7.98 -3.77 -20.87
CA GLY A 94 -9.16 -4.55 -20.50
C GLY A 94 -8.96 -5.51 -19.31
N GLU A 95 -7.73 -5.70 -18.85
CA GLU A 95 -7.43 -6.41 -17.60
C GLU A 95 -7.48 -5.43 -16.42
N THR A 96 -8.02 -5.87 -15.28
CA THR A 96 -8.01 -5.10 -14.03
C THR A 96 -7.45 -5.94 -12.89
N LEU A 97 -6.39 -5.43 -12.26
CA LEU A 97 -5.78 -6.02 -11.08
C LEU A 97 -6.12 -5.16 -9.87
N THR A 98 -6.59 -5.78 -8.79
CA THR A 98 -6.93 -5.06 -7.55
C THR A 98 -6.10 -5.55 -6.38
N CYS A 99 -5.74 -4.64 -5.48
CA CYS A 99 -5.18 -5.02 -4.19
C CYS A 99 -5.43 -3.94 -3.13
N THR A 100 -5.30 -4.33 -1.89
CA THR A 100 -5.16 -3.41 -0.76
C THR A 100 -3.69 -3.21 -0.42
N GLY A 101 -3.39 -2.13 0.29
CA GLY A 101 -2.07 -1.92 0.89
C GLY A 101 -1.57 -3.15 1.65
N SER A 102 -0.27 -3.46 1.53
CA SER A 102 0.33 -4.60 2.21
C SER A 102 0.32 -4.37 3.73
N LYS A 103 -0.31 -5.28 4.48
CA LYS A 103 -0.52 -5.21 5.94
C LYS A 103 0.68 -5.69 6.78
N GLY A 104 1.68 -6.33 6.16
CA GLY A 104 2.78 -7.00 6.86
C GLY A 104 3.96 -6.10 7.25
N GLU A 105 4.69 -6.50 8.29
CA GLU A 105 5.95 -5.86 8.71
C GLU A 105 7.09 -6.09 7.70
N ARG A 106 7.05 -7.22 6.98
CA ARG A 106 8.01 -7.50 5.92
C ARG A 106 7.62 -6.73 4.66
N PRO A 107 8.54 -5.93 4.07
CA PRO A 107 8.31 -5.32 2.77
C PRO A 107 7.96 -6.39 1.72
N PRO A 108 6.93 -6.17 0.88
CA PRO A 108 6.63 -7.09 -0.19
C PRO A 108 7.82 -7.21 -1.15
N THR A 109 8.09 -8.42 -1.63
CA THR A 109 9.14 -8.64 -2.64
C THR A 109 8.68 -8.06 -3.97
N HIS A 110 9.27 -6.94 -4.37
CA HIS A 110 8.94 -6.28 -5.63
C HIS A 110 9.72 -6.84 -6.81
N HIS A 111 9.16 -6.66 -8.01
CA HIS A 111 9.85 -6.82 -9.28
C HIS A 111 11.08 -5.91 -9.31
N HIS A 112 12.21 -6.40 -9.85
CA HIS A 112 13.50 -5.70 -9.81
C HIS A 112 13.42 -4.25 -10.30
N LEU A 113 12.76 -3.96 -11.44
CA LEU A 113 12.60 -2.57 -11.92
C LEU A 113 11.84 -1.64 -10.95
N VAL A 114 10.88 -2.17 -10.19
CA VAL A 114 10.17 -1.38 -9.16
C VAL A 114 11.08 -1.19 -7.96
N GLN A 115 11.77 -2.25 -7.54
CA GLN A 115 12.71 -2.21 -6.43
C GLN A 115 13.85 -1.21 -6.70
N ASP A 116 14.50 -1.31 -7.86
CA ASP A 116 15.56 -0.41 -8.31
C ASP A 116 15.10 1.06 -8.26
N PHE A 117 13.88 1.34 -8.72
CA PHE A 117 13.33 2.69 -8.65
C PHE A 117 13.14 3.15 -7.20
N LEU A 118 12.51 2.32 -6.35
CA LEU A 118 12.27 2.65 -4.95
C LEU A 118 13.57 2.88 -4.17
N ASP A 119 14.62 2.14 -4.50
CA ASP A 119 15.93 2.28 -3.88
C ASP A 119 16.63 3.59 -4.27
N THR A 120 16.36 4.13 -5.46
CA THR A 120 16.89 5.43 -5.91
C THR A 120 16.12 6.64 -5.38
N LEU A 121 14.99 6.46 -4.68
CA LEU A 121 14.21 7.59 -4.17
C LEU A 121 15.00 8.41 -3.15
N THR A 122 15.01 9.74 -3.32
CA THR A 122 15.54 10.69 -2.34
C THR A 122 14.63 10.76 -1.11
N THR A 123 15.18 11.22 0.02
CA THR A 123 14.45 11.33 1.30
C THR A 123 13.16 12.15 1.17
N GLU A 124 13.17 13.22 0.36
CA GLU A 124 12.01 14.09 0.10
C GLU A 124 10.84 13.37 -0.58
N ARG A 125 11.15 12.35 -1.40
CA ARG A 125 10.15 11.58 -2.15
C ARG A 125 9.71 10.31 -1.42
N ARG A 126 10.42 9.89 -0.37
CA ARG A 126 10.04 8.72 0.43
C ARG A 126 8.88 9.04 1.36
N SER A 127 7.84 8.21 1.30
CA SER A 127 6.78 8.16 2.31
C SER A 127 7.07 7.05 3.33
N ARG A 128 6.37 7.06 4.48
CA ARG A 128 6.53 6.00 5.49
C ARG A 128 6.16 4.61 4.95
N GLN A 129 5.23 4.55 4.01
CA GLN A 129 4.70 3.33 3.41
C GLN A 129 5.38 2.96 2.09
N THR A 130 6.56 3.52 1.78
CA THR A 130 7.28 3.25 0.52
C THR A 130 7.40 1.73 0.29
N GLY A 131 6.93 1.26 -0.86
CA GLY A 131 6.86 -0.17 -1.22
C GLY A 131 5.65 -0.94 -0.65
N ARG A 132 5.01 -0.47 0.43
CA ARG A 132 3.82 -1.14 1.01
C ARG A 132 2.49 -0.70 0.38
N CYS A 133 2.49 0.43 -0.32
CA CYS A 133 1.34 0.98 -1.02
C CYS A 133 0.82 0.04 -2.12
N PRO A 134 -0.52 -0.05 -2.32
CA PRO A 134 -1.11 -0.95 -3.31
C PRO A 134 -0.63 -0.67 -4.74
N GLU A 135 -0.24 0.56 -5.07
CA GLU A 135 0.28 0.96 -6.38
C GLU A 135 1.59 0.23 -6.72
N ALA A 136 2.55 0.22 -5.78
CA ALA A 136 3.83 -0.47 -5.98
C ALA A 136 3.64 -1.99 -6.10
N VAL A 137 2.70 -2.55 -5.32
CA VAL A 137 2.36 -3.98 -5.36
C VAL A 137 1.72 -4.36 -6.70
N LEU A 138 0.77 -3.56 -7.21
CA LEU A 138 0.10 -3.83 -8.49
C LEU A 138 1.06 -3.73 -9.68
N LEU A 139 1.89 -2.68 -9.73
CA LEU A 139 2.91 -2.54 -10.77
C LEU A 139 3.88 -3.73 -10.74
N SER A 140 4.35 -4.10 -9.56
CA SER A 140 5.23 -5.25 -9.39
C SER A 140 4.59 -6.54 -9.92
N ARG A 141 3.36 -6.85 -9.49
CA ARG A 141 2.64 -8.05 -9.90
C ARG A 141 2.44 -8.11 -11.41
N TYR A 142 2.02 -6.98 -12.00
CA TYR A 142 1.86 -6.88 -13.44
C TYR A 142 3.18 -7.14 -14.18
N LEU A 143 4.26 -6.47 -13.78
CA LEU A 143 5.56 -6.63 -14.43
C LEU A 143 6.09 -8.06 -14.32
N THR A 144 6.01 -8.68 -13.15
CA THR A 144 6.37 -10.09 -12.95
C THR A 144 5.55 -11.01 -13.86
N ALA A 145 4.24 -10.80 -13.96
CA ALA A 145 3.38 -11.59 -14.86
C ALA A 145 3.77 -11.38 -16.33
N THR A 146 4.05 -10.14 -16.75
CA THR A 146 4.49 -9.86 -18.13
C THR A 146 5.84 -10.50 -18.46
N GLU A 147 6.75 -10.55 -17.50
CA GLU A 147 8.06 -11.18 -17.65
C GLU A 147 7.93 -12.71 -17.77
N ALA A 148 7.11 -13.33 -16.92
CA ALA A 148 6.80 -14.76 -16.99
C ALA A 148 6.19 -15.15 -18.35
N ALA A 149 5.16 -14.43 -18.80
CA ALA A 149 4.52 -14.67 -20.10
C ALA A 149 5.50 -14.54 -21.28
N ARG A 150 6.46 -13.61 -21.19
CA ARG A 150 7.52 -13.45 -22.19
C ARG A 150 8.52 -14.60 -22.17
N ALA A 151 8.88 -15.10 -20.99
CA ALA A 151 9.77 -16.24 -20.84
C ALA A 151 9.14 -17.50 -21.45
N GLU A 152 7.86 -17.77 -21.16
CA GLU A 152 7.09 -18.89 -21.71
C GLU A 152 7.03 -18.86 -23.24
N LYS A 153 6.64 -17.72 -23.82
CA LYS A 153 6.57 -17.55 -25.30
C LYS A 153 7.91 -17.82 -25.98
N ARG A 154 9.02 -17.46 -25.34
CA ARG A 154 10.37 -17.76 -25.85
C ARG A 154 10.73 -19.22 -25.68
N GLY A 155 10.37 -19.84 -24.54
CA GLY A 155 10.52 -21.26 -24.30
C GLY A 155 9.82 -22.10 -25.38
N GLY A 156 8.55 -21.79 -25.67
CA GLY A 156 7.78 -22.46 -26.72
C GLY A 156 8.40 -22.31 -28.12
N ARG A 157 8.91 -21.13 -28.48
CA ARG A 157 9.64 -20.93 -29.75
C ARG A 157 10.93 -21.74 -29.83
N LYS A 158 11.68 -21.86 -28.72
CA LYS A 158 12.91 -22.68 -28.67
C LYS A 158 12.56 -24.16 -28.87
N ALA A 159 11.54 -24.67 -28.19
CA ALA A 159 11.06 -26.04 -28.35
C ALA A 159 10.65 -26.32 -29.81
N ALA A 160 9.84 -25.44 -30.41
CA ALA A 160 9.39 -25.58 -31.79
C ALA A 160 10.51 -25.44 -32.84
N ARG A 161 11.59 -24.71 -32.53
CA ARG A 161 12.78 -24.64 -33.38
C ARG A 161 13.65 -25.90 -33.26
N ASN A 162 13.83 -26.40 -32.04
CA ASN A 162 14.58 -27.63 -31.81
C ASN A 162 13.90 -28.84 -32.46
N ALA A 163 12.56 -28.90 -32.45
CA ALA A 163 11.79 -29.94 -33.14
C ALA A 163 11.92 -29.89 -34.67
N ARG A 164 12.10 -28.69 -35.27
CA ARG A 164 12.30 -28.52 -36.73
C ARG A 164 13.76 -28.71 -37.18
N GLY A 165 14.73 -28.60 -36.26
CA GLY A 165 16.16 -28.75 -36.54
C GLY A 165 16.66 -30.19 -36.66
N GLY A 166 15.76 -31.15 -36.91
CA GLY A 166 16.09 -32.57 -37.05
C GLY A 166 16.93 -32.85 -38.30
N LYS A 167 18.26 -32.71 -38.20
CA LYS A 167 19.21 -33.56 -38.91
C LYS A 167 20.42 -33.79 -38.02
N GLY A 168 20.64 -35.06 -37.69
CA GLY A 168 21.65 -35.49 -36.74
C GLY A 168 23.06 -35.03 -37.12
N THR A 169 23.72 -34.42 -36.15
CA THR A 169 25.16 -34.55 -35.95
C THR A 169 25.39 -34.76 -34.46
N VAL A 170 25.90 -35.94 -34.11
CA VAL A 170 26.39 -36.26 -32.78
C VAL A 170 27.56 -35.33 -32.49
N GLY A 171 27.48 -34.54 -31.42
CA GLY A 171 28.60 -33.74 -30.93
C GLY A 171 28.46 -32.23 -31.11
N LYS A 172 27.53 -31.60 -30.38
CA LYS A 172 27.78 -30.25 -29.87
C LYS A 172 27.11 -30.11 -28.52
N ALA A 173 27.91 -29.85 -27.49
CA ALA A 173 27.46 -29.64 -26.12
C ALA A 173 26.21 -28.76 -26.10
N SER A 174 25.15 -29.28 -25.49
CA SER A 174 23.93 -28.54 -25.17
C SER A 174 24.36 -27.24 -24.50
N ARG A 175 24.37 -26.13 -25.25
CA ARG A 175 24.65 -24.82 -24.67
C ARG A 175 23.58 -24.59 -23.63
N THR A 176 23.94 -24.75 -22.35
CA THR A 176 23.13 -24.41 -21.17
C THR A 176 22.34 -23.16 -21.52
N GLY A 177 21.02 -23.34 -21.69
CA GLY A 177 20.19 -22.41 -22.40
C GLY A 177 20.32 -21.03 -21.76
N LYS A 178 20.92 -20.08 -22.49
CA LYS A 178 21.10 -18.69 -22.03
C LYS A 178 19.81 -18.22 -21.34
N ALA A 179 19.93 -17.88 -20.05
CA ALA A 179 18.84 -17.38 -19.24
C ALA A 179 18.11 -16.26 -19.99
N THR A 180 16.78 -16.25 -19.89
CA THR A 180 15.96 -15.22 -20.52
C THR A 180 16.41 -13.87 -19.96
N LYS A 181 16.76 -12.94 -20.85
CA LYS A 181 17.13 -11.59 -20.44
C LYS A 181 15.98 -11.00 -19.63
N PRO A 182 16.27 -10.39 -18.46
CA PRO A 182 15.24 -9.80 -17.63
C PRO A 182 14.54 -8.65 -18.37
N LEU A 183 13.34 -8.31 -17.93
CA LEU A 183 12.55 -7.21 -18.51
C LEU A 183 13.34 -5.90 -18.41
N THR A 184 13.51 -5.19 -19.52
CA THR A 184 14.17 -3.88 -19.50
C THR A 184 13.18 -2.77 -19.18
N LEU A 185 13.67 -1.62 -18.70
CA LEU A 185 12.81 -0.49 -18.36
C LEU A 185 11.92 -0.03 -19.54
N SER A 186 12.48 0.08 -20.74
CA SER A 186 11.71 0.48 -21.93
C SER A 186 10.62 -0.54 -22.29
N GLU A 187 10.87 -1.83 -22.07
CA GLU A 187 9.87 -2.88 -22.26
C GLU A 187 8.77 -2.82 -21.21
N ALA A 188 9.11 -2.54 -19.95
CA ALA A 188 8.16 -2.31 -18.86
C ALA A 188 7.26 -1.10 -19.15
N LYS A 189 7.82 0.04 -19.55
CA LYS A 189 7.04 1.24 -19.95
C LYS A 189 6.10 0.95 -21.12
N ARG A 190 6.55 0.15 -22.10
CA ARG A 190 5.71 -0.26 -23.22
C ARG A 190 4.59 -1.22 -22.80
N ALA A 191 4.86 -2.11 -21.85
CA ALA A 191 3.84 -3.02 -21.30
C ALA A 191 2.73 -2.22 -20.58
N LEU A 192 3.12 -1.24 -19.79
CA LEU A 192 2.24 -0.35 -19.02
C LEU A 192 1.65 0.82 -19.85
N LYS A 193 1.80 0.82 -21.18
CA LYS A 193 1.28 1.89 -22.02
C LYS A 193 -0.25 1.99 -21.87
N HIS A 194 -0.75 3.20 -21.59
CA HIS A 194 -2.16 3.49 -21.32
C HIS A 194 -2.72 2.84 -20.04
N ALA A 195 -1.85 2.38 -19.13
CA ALA A 195 -2.27 1.93 -17.82
C ALA A 195 -2.90 3.09 -17.02
N LYS A 196 -4.02 2.79 -16.37
CA LYS A 196 -4.68 3.69 -15.41
C LYS A 196 -4.69 3.03 -14.05
N LEU A 197 -4.47 3.81 -13.00
CA LEU A 197 -4.57 3.36 -11.63
C LEU A 197 -5.54 4.25 -10.88
N THR A 198 -6.46 3.64 -10.15
CA THR A 198 -7.36 4.35 -9.23
C THR A 198 -7.25 3.76 -7.84
N ALA A 199 -7.48 4.58 -6.82
CA ALA A 199 -7.38 4.16 -5.43
C ALA A 199 -8.46 4.83 -4.57
N ARG A 200 -8.97 4.10 -3.57
CA ARG A 200 -10.02 4.54 -2.65
C ARG A 200 -9.61 4.28 -1.20
N ARG A 201 -9.99 5.17 -0.30
CA ARG A 201 -9.74 5.02 1.14
C ARG A 201 -10.61 3.91 1.73
N ILE A 202 -10.02 3.09 2.58
CA ILE A 202 -10.69 2.11 3.43
C ILE A 202 -10.72 2.71 4.83
N ARG A 203 -11.91 2.90 5.39
CA ARG A 203 -12.17 3.45 6.72
C ARG A 203 -13.28 2.66 7.41
N GLU A 204 -13.51 2.91 8.69
CA GLU A 204 -14.64 2.31 9.41
C GLU A 204 -15.99 2.78 8.84
N ASP A 205 -17.03 1.98 9.06
CA ASP A 205 -18.40 2.33 8.65
C ASP A 205 -18.83 3.66 9.28
N GLY A 206 -19.37 4.56 8.47
CA GLY A 206 -19.77 5.90 8.89
C GLY A 206 -18.66 6.97 8.79
N ASP A 207 -17.41 6.62 8.47
CA ASP A 207 -16.39 7.63 8.14
C ASP A 207 -16.70 8.25 6.76
N PRO A 208 -16.92 9.57 6.67
CA PRO A 208 -17.25 10.25 5.41
C PRO A 208 -16.14 10.15 4.35
N LEU A 209 -14.89 9.84 4.75
CA LEU A 209 -13.78 9.62 3.84
C LEU A 209 -13.74 8.20 3.28
N HIS A 210 -14.51 7.25 3.82
CA HIS A 210 -14.58 5.89 3.27
C HIS A 210 -14.97 5.94 1.79
N GLY A 211 -14.29 5.17 0.94
CA GLY A 211 -14.57 5.10 -0.48
C GLY A 211 -14.15 6.33 -1.30
N SER A 212 -13.80 7.46 -0.67
CA SER A 212 -13.29 8.65 -1.37
C SER A 212 -11.97 8.35 -2.11
N TYR A 213 -11.72 9.09 -3.20
CA TYR A 213 -10.49 8.94 -3.98
C TYR A 213 -9.25 9.22 -3.11
N ALA A 214 -8.31 8.29 -3.12
CA ALA A 214 -7.01 8.41 -2.47
C ALA A 214 -5.95 8.77 -3.52
N PRO A 215 -5.38 9.99 -3.50
CA PRO A 215 -4.27 10.31 -4.39
C PRO A 215 -3.04 9.48 -4.02
N PRO A 216 -2.17 9.15 -5.00
CA PRO A 216 -0.97 8.38 -4.72
C PRO A 216 -0.05 9.14 -3.77
N CYS A 217 0.59 8.43 -2.85
CA CYS A 217 1.57 9.07 -1.95
C CYS A 217 2.81 9.56 -2.72
N ARG A 218 3.66 10.39 -2.10
CA ARG A 218 4.84 11.01 -2.77
C ARG A 218 5.72 10.01 -3.53
N SER A 219 6.01 8.86 -2.94
CA SER A 219 6.83 7.81 -3.56
C SER A 219 6.10 7.13 -4.72
N CYS A 220 4.83 6.80 -4.54
CA CYS A 220 4.02 6.16 -5.57
C CYS A 220 3.67 7.10 -6.73
N GLY A 221 3.48 8.40 -6.48
CA GLY A 221 3.31 9.41 -7.53
C GLY A 221 4.53 9.48 -8.44
N ALA A 222 5.74 9.49 -7.86
CA ALA A 222 6.99 9.43 -8.62
C ALA A 222 7.14 8.12 -9.39
N LEU A 223 6.81 6.98 -8.77
CA LEU A 223 6.86 5.65 -9.38
C LEU A 223 5.92 5.55 -10.59
N LEU A 224 4.65 5.95 -10.43
CA LEU A 224 3.65 5.92 -11.50
C LEU A 224 4.08 6.81 -12.67
N ALA A 225 4.57 8.02 -12.39
CA ALA A 225 5.11 8.92 -13.41
C ALA A 225 6.32 8.30 -14.15
N HIS A 226 7.22 7.62 -13.44
CA HIS A 226 8.39 6.97 -14.03
C HIS A 226 7.99 5.88 -15.05
N PHE A 227 6.97 5.08 -14.72
CA PHE A 227 6.47 4.01 -15.59
C PHE A 227 5.41 4.47 -16.61
N GLY A 228 4.93 5.72 -16.52
CA GLY A 228 3.92 6.28 -17.43
C GLY A 228 2.49 5.83 -17.14
N VAL A 229 2.20 5.44 -15.89
CA VAL A 229 0.86 5.04 -15.44
C VAL A 229 0.13 6.27 -14.92
N ARG A 230 -1.12 6.48 -15.36
CA ARG A 230 -1.91 7.64 -14.91
C ARG A 230 -2.72 7.29 -13.68
N ALA A 231 -2.59 8.09 -12.62
CA ALA A 231 -3.52 8.05 -11.50
C ALA A 231 -4.82 8.75 -11.91
N VAL A 232 -5.96 8.10 -11.68
CA VAL A 232 -7.27 8.60 -12.11
C VAL A 232 -8.26 8.59 -10.94
N ASP A 233 -8.93 9.73 -10.75
CA ASP A 233 -10.11 9.85 -9.92
C ASP A 233 -11.35 9.41 -10.72
N PRO A 234 -12.03 8.33 -10.32
CA PRO A 234 -13.18 7.81 -11.07
C PRO A 234 -14.37 8.77 -11.08
N ALA A 235 -14.46 9.68 -10.11
CA ALA A 235 -15.49 10.72 -10.11
C ALA A 235 -15.25 11.79 -11.20
N GLN A 236 -13.99 12.00 -11.60
CA GLN A 236 -13.63 12.96 -12.64
C GLN A 236 -13.69 12.34 -14.05
N GLU A 237 -13.50 11.03 -14.19
CA GLU A 237 -13.54 10.34 -15.48
C GLU A 237 -14.97 10.02 -15.96
N SER A 238 -15.95 9.95 -15.04
CA SER A 238 -17.38 9.82 -15.40
C SER A 238 -18.02 11.13 -15.84
N ALA A 239 -17.33 12.26 -15.66
CA ALA A 239 -17.77 13.59 -16.08
C ALA A 239 -17.23 14.02 -17.46
N GLN A 240 -16.39 13.20 -18.10
CA GLN A 240 -15.79 13.44 -19.42
C GLN A 240 -16.40 12.53 -20.48
#